data_AF-A0A158R2R7-F1
#
_entry.id   AF-A0A158R2R7-F1
#
_cell.length_a   1.000
_cell.length_b   1.000
_cell.length_c   1.000
_cell.angle_alpha   90.00
_cell.angle_beta   90.00
_cell.angle_gamma   90.00
#
_symmetry.space_group_name_H-M   'P 1'
#
loop_
_entity.id
_entity.type
_entity.pdbx_description
1 polymer ?
#
loop_
_entity_poly.entity_id
_entity_poly.type
_entity_poly.pdbx_seq_one_letter_code
_entity_poly.pdbx_strand_id
1 'polypeptide(L)'
;MVFSEDSIEIDVVAVSPAPSQSTYSSPQNEKKYFCQRCLNHDLRFPRKGHKPVCKYANCTCSDCIMVEQRRQLNNLLSKSKIEIPRETVNGRRVRDPQCARCRQHGIRVPLRGHKRILCQFANCAPEVSENSQQLLLVAVVVA
;
A
#
# COMPACT_ATOMS: atom_id res chain seq x y z
N MET A 1 -62.09 -17.96 2.61
CA MET A 1 -61.24 -16.77 2.79
C MET A 1 -59.80 -17.28 2.76
N VAL A 2 -59.22 -17.39 1.57
CA VAL A 2 -58.28 -16.46 0.92
C VAL A 2 -57.02 -16.15 1.75
N PHE A 3 -55.90 -16.24 1.01
CA PHE A 3 -54.54 -15.77 1.26
C PHE A 3 -53.62 -16.71 2.05
N SER A 4 -52.37 -16.96 1.67
CA SER A 4 -51.58 -16.85 0.43
C SER A 4 -50.16 -17.25 0.86
N GLU A 5 -49.36 -17.73 -0.09
CA GLU A 5 -47.93 -17.96 0.06
C GLU A 5 -47.21 -16.74 0.67
N ASP A 6 -46.29 -16.96 1.61
CA ASP A 6 -45.26 -15.96 1.88
C ASP A 6 -43.89 -16.63 1.84
N SER A 7 -43.20 -16.30 0.76
CA SER A 7 -41.91 -16.77 0.33
C SER A 7 -40.84 -16.38 1.34
N ILE A 8 -39.89 -17.30 1.56
CA ILE A 8 -38.63 -16.98 2.23
C ILE A 8 -37.84 -16.06 1.29
N GLU A 9 -37.85 -14.75 1.54
CA GLU A 9 -36.96 -13.80 0.87
C GLU A 9 -35.79 -13.45 1.79
N ILE A 10 -34.62 -13.98 1.42
CA ILE A 10 -33.33 -13.61 1.99
C ILE A 10 -32.86 -12.38 1.21
N ASP A 11 -33.07 -11.19 1.74
CA ASP A 11 -32.66 -9.96 1.06
C ASP A 11 -31.15 -9.71 1.23
N VAL A 12 -30.38 -10.18 0.25
CA VAL A 12 -28.97 -9.82 0.06
C VAL A 12 -28.89 -8.52 -0.71
N VAL A 13 -28.86 -7.39 0.01
CA VAL A 13 -28.57 -6.08 -0.58
C VAL A 13 -27.36 -5.48 0.10
N ALA A 14 -26.18 -6.00 -0.28
CA ALA A 14 -24.93 -5.28 -0.13
C ALA A 14 -24.88 -4.14 -1.17
N VAL A 15 -25.73 -3.13 -1.01
CA VAL A 15 -25.58 -1.85 -1.72
C VAL A 15 -24.75 -0.96 -0.82
N SER A 16 -23.43 -0.99 -1.04
CA SER A 16 -22.60 0.15 -0.68
C SER A 16 -22.92 1.27 -1.67
N PRO A 17 -23.50 2.41 -1.25
CA PRO A 17 -23.69 3.53 -2.16
C PRO A 17 -22.30 4.02 -2.59
N ALA A 18 -22.09 4.11 -3.90
CA ALA A 18 -20.93 4.80 -4.46
C ALA A 18 -20.89 6.24 -3.90
N PRO A 19 -19.74 6.76 -3.48
CA PRO A 19 -19.67 8.14 -3.01
C PRO A 19 -19.88 9.06 -4.23
N SER A 20 -21.07 9.65 -4.28
CA SER A 20 -21.39 10.80 -5.11
C SER A 20 -20.32 11.86 -4.88
N GLN A 21 -19.68 12.30 -5.96
CA GLN A 21 -18.71 13.40 -5.92
C GLN A 21 -19.45 14.67 -5.51
N SER A 22 -19.41 14.96 -4.21
CA SER A 22 -19.99 16.13 -3.60
C SER A 22 -18.86 16.98 -3.04
N THR A 23 -18.68 18.15 -3.63
CA THR A 23 -17.65 19.15 -3.30
C THR A 23 -18.00 19.91 -2.03
N TYR A 24 -18.00 19.22 -0.89
CA TYR A 24 -18.02 19.86 0.43
C TYR A 24 -16.76 19.51 1.19
N SER A 25 -15.89 20.51 1.32
CA SER A 25 -14.70 20.48 2.16
C SER A 25 -15.11 20.42 3.64
N SER A 26 -15.30 19.22 4.19
CA SER A 26 -15.51 19.04 5.64
C SER A 26 -14.16 19.14 6.38
N PRO A 27 -14.00 20.00 7.41
CA PRO A 27 -12.72 20.20 8.10
C PRO A 27 -12.33 19.11 9.12
N GLN A 28 -12.99 17.95 9.15
CA GLN A 28 -12.88 17.00 10.28
C GLN A 28 -12.05 15.73 10.04
N ASN A 29 -11.14 15.68 9.06
CA ASN A 29 -10.25 14.52 8.91
C ASN A 29 -8.83 14.88 8.44
N GLU A 30 -8.23 15.92 9.01
CA GLU A 30 -6.78 16.10 8.87
C GLU A 30 -6.07 15.12 9.81
N LYS A 31 -5.61 13.98 9.29
CA LYS A 31 -4.78 13.03 10.06
C LYS A 31 -3.54 13.77 10.59
N LYS A 32 -3.50 14.03 11.89
CA LYS A 32 -2.37 14.69 12.55
C LYS A 32 -1.20 13.73 12.70
N TYR A 33 -0.10 14.01 11.99
CA TYR A 33 1.14 13.24 12.11
C TYR A 33 2.02 13.78 13.25
N PHE A 34 2.66 12.87 13.98
CA PHE A 34 3.56 13.18 15.10
C PHE A 34 5.04 12.98 14.74
N CYS A 35 5.93 13.63 15.47
CA CYS A 35 7.38 13.48 15.31
C CYS A 35 7.84 12.09 15.78
N GLN A 36 8.29 11.24 14.85
CA GLN A 36 8.69 9.86 15.17
C GLN A 36 9.88 9.81 16.16
N ARG A 37 10.83 10.74 16.07
CA ARG A 37 11.97 10.80 17.00
C ARG A 37 11.50 11.06 18.44
N CYS A 38 10.48 11.90 18.64
CA CYS A 38 9.90 12.12 19.97
C CYS A 38 9.11 10.91 20.46
N LEU A 39 8.36 10.25 19.55
CA LEU A 39 7.60 9.05 19.91
C LEU A 39 8.50 7.92 20.42
N ASN A 40 9.71 7.79 19.88
CA ASN A 40 10.70 6.79 20.35
C ASN A 40 11.23 7.08 21.78
N HIS A 41 10.94 8.25 22.33
CA HIS A 41 11.28 8.66 23.70
C HIS A 41 10.02 9.04 24.49
N ASP A 42 8.88 8.44 24.14
CA ASP A 42 7.59 8.60 24.82
C ASP A 42 7.01 10.03 24.81
N LEU A 43 7.54 10.93 23.97
CA LEU A 43 7.04 12.29 23.80
C LEU A 43 6.20 12.44 22.53
N ARG A 44 5.04 13.10 22.63
CA ARG A 44 4.10 13.23 21.51
C ARG A 44 3.96 14.68 21.04
N PHE A 45 4.80 15.08 20.08
CA PHE A 45 4.74 16.40 19.46
C PHE A 45 4.24 16.37 18.01
N PRO A 46 3.42 17.35 17.57
CA PRO A 46 3.00 17.48 16.17
C PRO A 46 4.21 17.58 15.25
N ARG A 47 4.22 16.88 14.11
CA ARG A 47 5.39 16.88 13.21
C ARG A 47 5.60 18.22 12.50
N LYS A 48 4.52 18.88 12.09
CA LYS A 48 4.54 20.14 11.35
C LYS A 48 5.20 21.23 12.19
N GLY A 49 6.28 21.84 11.68
CA GLY A 49 7.01 22.92 12.36
C GLY A 49 7.89 22.51 13.55
N HIS A 50 7.88 21.23 13.96
CA HIS A 50 8.57 20.82 15.18
C HIS A 50 10.09 20.58 15.03
N LYS A 51 10.59 20.37 13.80
CA LYS A 51 12.01 20.05 13.55
C LYS A 51 13.01 21.00 14.24
N PRO A 52 12.84 22.34 14.24
CA PRO A 52 13.79 23.27 14.86
C PRO A 52 13.82 23.22 16.39
N VAL A 53 12.70 22.82 17.02
CA VAL A 53 12.54 22.79 18.49
C VAL A 53 12.58 21.37 19.06
N CYS A 54 12.90 20.38 18.23
CA CYS A 54 12.89 18.98 18.61
C CYS A 54 14.11 18.66 19.48
N LYS A 55 13.88 18.33 20.75
CA LYS A 55 14.92 17.90 21.70
C LYS A 55 15.75 16.72 21.18
N TYR A 56 15.12 15.83 20.39
CA TYR A 56 15.74 14.62 19.84
C TYR A 56 16.12 14.75 18.36
N ALA A 57 16.21 15.97 17.81
CA ALA A 57 16.55 16.22 16.41
C ALA A 57 17.84 15.50 15.99
N ASN A 58 18.83 15.50 16.89
CA ASN A 58 20.17 14.93 16.70
C ASN A 58 20.40 13.68 17.56
N CYS A 59 19.35 13.05 18.09
CA CYS A 59 19.51 11.83 18.88
C CYS A 59 20.09 10.69 18.04
N THR A 60 21.01 9.93 18.65
CA THR A 60 21.77 8.82 18.07
C THR A 60 21.45 7.46 18.73
N CYS A 61 20.35 7.33 19.46
CA CYS A 61 19.89 6.03 19.95
C CYS A 61 19.48 5.10 18.79
N SER A 62 19.43 3.79 19.04
CA SER A 62 19.09 2.78 18.03
C SER A 62 17.80 3.09 17.28
N ASP A 63 16.71 3.41 18.00
CA ASP A 63 15.41 3.69 17.37
C ASP A 63 15.45 4.94 16.49
N CYS A 64 16.17 5.99 16.90
CA CYS A 64 16.31 7.22 16.13
C CYS A 64 17.20 7.03 14.89
N ILE A 65 18.21 6.15 14.96
CA ILE A 65 19.02 5.75 13.79
C ILE A 65 18.12 5.04 12.76
N MET A 66 17.26 4.11 13.19
CA MET A 66 16.32 3.41 12.30
C MET A 66 15.36 4.37 11.58
N VAL A 67 14.88 5.41 12.28
CA VAL A 67 14.05 6.46 11.69
C VAL A 67 14.80 7.24 10.60
N GLU A 68 16.09 7.51 10.82
CA GLU A 68 16.94 8.21 9.86
C GLU A 68 17.21 7.37 8.62
N GLN A 69 17.60 6.11 8.78
CA GLN A 69 17.83 5.17 7.69
C GLN A 69 16.57 4.98 6.83
N ARG A 70 15.41 4.79 7.47
CA ARG A 70 14.12 4.73 6.76
C ARG A 70 13.86 5.99 5.94
N ARG A 71 14.19 7.17 6.48
CA ARG A 71 14.01 8.44 5.76
C ARG A 71 14.92 8.50 4.53
N GLN A 72 16.18 8.10 4.67
CA GLN A 72 17.13 8.04 3.56
C GLN A 72 16.66 7.11 2.43
N LEU A 73 16.22 5.89 2.78
CA LEU A 73 15.69 4.93 1.81
C LEU A 73 14.45 5.47 1.07
N ASN A 74 13.50 6.10 1.77
CA ASN A 74 12.32 6.70 1.12
C ASN A 74 12.69 7.86 0.19
N ASN A 75 13.69 8.67 0.55
CA ASN A 75 14.20 9.73 -0.33
C ASN A 75 14.85 9.15 -1.60
N LEU A 76 15.59 8.05 -1.49
CA LEU A 76 16.17 7.39 -2.66
C LEU A 76 15.07 6.79 -3.54
N LEU A 77 14.12 6.06 -2.95
CA LEU A 77 13.05 5.38 -3.69
C LEU A 77 12.08 6.37 -4.39
N SER A 78 11.84 7.53 -3.77
CA SER A 78 11.04 8.59 -4.38
C SER A 78 11.75 9.29 -5.54
N LYS A 79 13.08 9.40 -5.49
CA LYS A 79 13.91 9.94 -6.57
C LYS A 79 14.13 8.96 -7.71
N SER A 80 14.29 7.67 -7.40
CA SER A 80 14.49 6.59 -8.39
C SER A 80 13.19 6.15 -9.05
N LYS A 81 12.16 7.00 -9.08
CA LYS A 81 10.91 6.69 -9.73
C LYS A 81 11.22 6.56 -11.22
N ILE A 82 11.27 5.32 -11.70
CA ILE A 82 11.42 5.01 -13.13
C ILE A 82 10.42 5.90 -13.86
N GLU A 83 10.93 6.84 -14.65
CA GLU A 83 10.15 7.66 -15.56
C GLU A 83 9.66 6.73 -16.66
N ILE A 84 8.65 5.92 -16.35
CA ILE A 84 7.80 5.35 -17.39
C ILE A 84 7.14 6.58 -18.02
N PRO A 85 7.35 6.88 -19.32
CA PRO A 85 6.68 7.98 -19.98
C PRO A 85 5.18 7.85 -19.72
N ARG A 86 4.64 8.81 -18.98
CA ARG A 86 3.22 8.80 -18.62
C ARG A 86 2.51 9.51 -19.75
N GLU A 87 2.14 8.76 -20.78
CA GLU A 87 1.31 9.21 -21.88
C GLU A 87 0.06 9.92 -21.32
N THR A 88 -0.08 11.21 -21.63
CA THR A 88 -1.28 11.99 -21.33
C THR A 88 -2.01 12.26 -22.63
N VAL A 89 -3.24 11.77 -22.76
CA VAL A 89 -4.13 12.12 -23.87
C VAL A 89 -5.17 13.10 -23.32
N ASN A 90 -5.31 14.26 -23.94
CA ASN A 90 -6.26 15.33 -23.52
C ASN A 90 -6.11 15.74 -22.04
N GLY A 91 -4.88 15.79 -21.52
CA GLY A 91 -4.59 16.14 -20.12
C GLY A 91 -5.04 15.11 -19.08
N ARG A 92 -5.66 14.00 -19.49
CA ARG A 92 -6.05 12.91 -18.60
C ARG A 92 -5.02 11.80 -18.66
N ARG A 93 -4.60 11.33 -17.48
CA ARG A 93 -3.71 10.17 -17.33
C ARG A 93 -4.46 8.93 -17.83
N VAL A 94 -4.03 8.36 -18.94
CA VAL A 94 -4.58 7.08 -19.43
C VAL A 94 -4.09 5.99 -18.48
N ARG A 95 -4.99 5.39 -17.70
CA ARG A 95 -4.67 4.24 -16.86
C ARG A 95 -4.95 2.97 -17.67
N ASP A 96 -3.89 2.28 -18.05
CA ASP A 96 -3.97 0.93 -18.59
C ASP A 96 -3.40 -0.08 -17.58
N PRO A 97 -4.21 -0.58 -16.65
CA PRO A 97 -3.75 -1.52 -15.63
C PRO A 97 -3.35 -2.85 -16.28
N GLN A 98 -2.27 -3.45 -15.77
CA GLN A 98 -1.80 -4.78 -16.21
C GLN A 98 -2.30 -5.87 -15.27
N CYS A 99 -2.43 -7.10 -15.78
CA CYS A 99 -2.76 -8.26 -14.97
C CYS A 99 -1.65 -8.52 -13.94
N ALA A 100 -2.00 -8.38 -12.65
CA ALA A 100 -1.06 -8.56 -11.55
C ALA A 100 -0.48 -9.98 -11.50
N ARG A 101 -1.30 -11.00 -11.82
CA ARG A 101 -0.87 -12.41 -11.85
C ARG A 101 0.15 -12.64 -12.95
N CYS A 102 -0.14 -12.24 -14.19
CA CYS A 102 0.82 -12.36 -15.28
C CYS A 102 2.13 -11.61 -14.98
N ARG A 103 2.02 -10.40 -14.40
CA ARG A 103 3.18 -9.57 -14.10
C ARG A 103 4.14 -10.21 -13.09
N GLN A 104 3.63 -11.00 -12.13
CA GLN A 104 4.45 -11.73 -11.17
C GLN A 104 5.36 -12.77 -11.83
N HIS A 105 4.99 -13.25 -13.02
CA HIS A 105 5.78 -14.18 -13.82
C HIS A 105 6.53 -13.47 -14.97
N GLY A 106 6.68 -12.15 -14.90
CA GLY A 106 7.35 -11.35 -15.94
C GLY A 106 6.53 -11.09 -17.20
N ILE A 107 5.29 -11.60 -17.29
CA ILE A 107 4.43 -11.45 -18.47
C ILE A 107 3.52 -10.22 -18.31
N ARG A 108 3.59 -9.28 -19.25
CA ARG A 108 2.74 -8.07 -19.24
C ARG A 108 1.53 -8.25 -20.15
N VAL A 109 0.36 -8.40 -19.55
CA VAL A 109 -0.93 -8.47 -20.27
C VAL A 109 -1.84 -7.34 -19.77
N PRO A 110 -2.51 -6.57 -20.64
CA PRO A 110 -3.53 -5.61 -20.22
C PRO A 110 -4.62 -6.29 -19.39
N LEU A 111 -5.04 -5.68 -18.29
CA LEU A 111 -6.09 -6.22 -17.43
C LEU A 111 -7.48 -6.07 -18.07
N ARG A 112 -7.65 -5.07 -18.95
CA ARG A 112 -8.90 -4.88 -19.71
C ARG A 112 -9.16 -6.13 -20.57
N GLY A 113 -10.26 -6.83 -20.32
CA GLY A 113 -10.63 -8.07 -21.01
C GLY A 113 -9.95 -9.34 -20.47
N HIS A 114 -8.86 -9.22 -19.71
CA HIS A 114 -8.15 -10.35 -19.12
C HIS A 114 -8.84 -10.83 -17.84
N LYS A 115 -9.92 -11.60 -18.02
CA LYS A 115 -10.67 -12.23 -16.93
C LYS A 115 -9.85 -13.33 -16.26
N ARG A 116 -10.15 -13.63 -15.01
CA ARG A 116 -9.50 -14.72 -14.24
C ARG A 116 -9.50 -16.04 -15.00
N ILE A 117 -10.61 -16.40 -15.63
CA ILE A 117 -10.76 -17.64 -16.40
C ILE A 117 -9.84 -17.71 -17.64
N LEU A 118 -9.41 -16.57 -18.17
CA LEU A 118 -8.52 -16.47 -19.34
C LEU A 118 -7.04 -16.31 -18.91
N CYS A 119 -6.77 -16.23 -17.61
CA CYS A 119 -5.43 -16.06 -17.10
C CYS A 119 -4.73 -17.42 -17.02
N GLN A 120 -3.62 -17.60 -17.75
CA GLN A 120 -2.80 -18.81 -17.64
C GLN A 120 -2.30 -19.05 -16.21
N PHE A 121 -2.15 -17.99 -15.42
CA PHE A 121 -1.75 -18.03 -14.01
C PHE A 121 -2.96 -17.94 -13.06
N ALA A 122 -4.16 -18.33 -13.51
CA ALA A 122 -5.37 -18.28 -12.68
C ALA A 122 -5.25 -19.09 -11.38
N ASN A 123 -4.52 -20.19 -11.44
CA ASN A 123 -4.35 -21.13 -10.34
C ASN A 123 -2.88 -21.23 -9.91
N CYS A 124 -2.02 -20.33 -10.36
CA CYS A 124 -0.64 -20.30 -9.91
C CYS A 124 -0.62 -19.84 -8.45
N ALA A 125 -0.21 -20.73 -7.55
CA ALA A 125 0.24 -20.34 -6.23
C ALA A 125 1.64 -19.73 -6.37
N PRO A 126 2.01 -18.74 -5.54
CA PRO A 126 3.41 -18.43 -5.39
C PRO A 126 4.09 -19.69 -4.84
N GLU A 127 4.94 -20.33 -5.65
CA GLU A 127 5.94 -21.22 -5.10
C GLU A 127 6.79 -20.35 -4.19
N VAL A 128 6.64 -20.55 -2.88
CA VAL A 128 7.57 -20.00 -1.91
C VAL A 128 8.87 -20.72 -2.25
N SER A 129 9.74 -20.10 -3.03
CA SER A 129 11.03 -20.70 -3.31
C SER A 129 11.70 -20.96 -1.96
N GLU A 130 12.01 -22.22 -1.69
CA GLU A 130 12.62 -22.71 -0.45
C GLU A 130 14.04 -22.15 -0.21
N ASN A 131 14.44 -21.10 -0.93
CA ASN A 131 15.73 -20.45 -0.83
C ASN A 131 15.82 -19.41 0.30
N SER A 132 14.85 -19.39 1.23
CA SER A 132 14.94 -18.58 2.45
C SER A 132 15.56 -19.33 3.64
N GLN A 133 15.81 -20.65 3.53
CA GLN A 133 16.40 -21.44 4.61
C GLN A 133 17.92 -21.64 4.49
N GLN A 134 18.54 -21.37 3.32
CA GLN A 134 19.99 -21.53 3.14
C GLN A 134 20.83 -20.43 3.81
N LEU A 135 20.23 -19.33 4.27
CA LEU A 135 20.94 -18.22 4.95
C LEU A 135 21.07 -18.38 6.47
N LEU A 136 20.47 -19.41 7.07
CA LEU A 136 20.63 -19.72 8.51
C LEU A 136 21.69 -20.79 8.79
N LEU A 137 22.15 -21.53 7.79
CA LEU A 137 23.12 -22.62 7.95
C LEU A 137 24.59 -22.19 7.86
N VAL A 138 24.89 -20.98 7.39
CA VAL A 138 26.28 -20.47 7.34
C VAL A 138 26.72 -19.86 8.69
N ALA A 139 25.78 -19.48 9.56
CA ALA A 139 26.09 -18.93 10.88
C ALA A 139 26.55 -19.97 11.92
N VAL A 140 26.34 -21.28 11.69
CA VAL A 140 26.72 -22.33 12.65
C VAL A 140 28.08 -22.96 12.33
N VAL A 141 28.61 -22.77 11.12
CA VAL A 141 29.88 -23.39 10.68
C VAL A 141 31.07 -22.42 10.79
N VAL A 142 30.84 -21.19 11.28
CA VAL A 142 31.89 -20.20 11.58
C VAL A 142 31.80 -19.74 13.03
N ALA A 143 31.60 -20.70 13.94
CA ALA A 143 31.75 -20.51 15.38
C ALA A 143 32.85 -21.43 15.91
#